data_AF-A0AAW5C9G5-F1
#
_entry.id   AF-A0AAW5C9G5-F1
#
_cell.length_a   1.000
_cell.length_b   1.000
_cell.length_c   1.000
_cell.angle_alpha   90.00
_cell.angle_beta   90.00
_cell.angle_gamma   90.00
#
_symmetry.space_group_name_H-M   'P 1'
#
loop_
_entity.id
_entity.type
_entity.pdbx_description
1 polymer ?
#
loop_
_entity_poly.entity_id
_entity_poly.type
_entity_poly.pdbx_seq_one_letter_code
_entity_poly.pdbx_strand_id
1 'polypeptide(L)' 'KKDGKYIRRERYEGQCSRSFFVGDGVQAKDVNAKFEDGILKVSVPKAAPQVEGNNVIAIE' A
#
# COMPACT_ATOMS: atom_id res chain seq x y z
N LYS A 1 21.11 -25.23 -6.28
CA LYS A 1 19.64 -25.33 -6.51
C LYS A 1 19.32 -26.80 -6.38
N LYS A 2 18.46 -27.22 -5.44
CA LYS A 2 18.28 -28.65 -5.13
C LYS A 2 17.82 -29.40 -6.38
N ASP A 3 18.72 -30.22 -6.91
CA ASP A 3 18.47 -31.22 -7.93
C ASP A 3 17.50 -32.26 -7.37
N GLY A 4 16.30 -32.32 -7.95
CA GLY A 4 15.15 -33.02 -7.39
C GLY A 4 13.85 -32.36 -7.85
N LYS A 5 13.64 -32.46 -9.17
CA LYS A 5 12.71 -31.67 -9.98
C LYS A 5 11.26 -32.02 -9.59
N TYR A 6 10.61 -31.14 -8.84
CA TYR A 6 9.19 -31.20 -8.54
C TYR A 6 8.38 -31.80 -9.72
N ILE A 7 7.49 -32.77 -9.45
CA ILE A 7 6.52 -33.24 -10.44
C ILE A 7 5.56 -32.10 -10.81
N ARG A 8 5.19 -31.26 -9.82
CA ARG A 8 4.42 -30.02 -10.01
C ARG A 8 4.70 -29.02 -8.88
N ARG A 9 4.82 -27.73 -9.22
CA ARG A 9 4.94 -26.61 -8.28
C ARG A 9 4.01 -25.49 -8.71
N GLU A 10 2.98 -25.24 -7.91
CA GLU A 10 1.96 -24.22 -8.22
C GLU A 10 2.24 -22.89 -7.54
N ARG A 11 2.98 -22.91 -6.43
CA ARG A 11 3.24 -21.73 -5.62
C ARG A 11 4.59 -21.14 -5.97
N TYR A 12 4.58 -19.83 -6.20
CA TYR A 12 5.79 -19.04 -6.36
C TYR A 12 6.42 -18.77 -5.01
N GLU A 13 7.75 -18.85 -4.95
CA GLU A 13 8.57 -18.38 -3.85
C GLU A 13 9.67 -17.47 -4.42
N GLY A 14 9.89 -16.32 -3.78
CA GLY A 14 10.86 -15.34 -4.26
C GLY A 14 10.73 -14.01 -3.55
N GLN A 15 11.55 -13.05 -3.98
CA GLN A 15 11.52 -11.69 -3.44
C GLN A 15 10.39 -10.89 -4.10
N CYS A 16 9.72 -10.06 -3.31
CA CYS A 16 8.61 -9.21 -3.72
C CYS A 16 8.83 -7.81 -3.12
N SER A 17 8.59 -6.77 -3.92
CA SER A 17 8.57 -5.37 -3.46
C SER A 17 7.40 -4.66 -4.13
N ARG A 18 6.64 -3.88 -3.36
CA ARG A 18 5.52 -3.08 -3.87
C ARG A 18 5.44 -1.75 -3.15
N SER A 19 5.20 -0.69 -3.91
CA SER A 19 5.14 0.69 -3.43
C SER A 19 3.79 1.32 -3.76
N PHE A 20 3.27 2.14 -2.85
CA PHE A 20 2.02 2.88 -3.01
C PHE A 20 2.23 4.33 -2.59
N PHE A 21 1.65 5.26 -3.34
CA PHE A 21 1.56 6.66 -2.90
C PHE A 21 0.38 6.80 -1.94
N VAL A 22 0.62 7.39 -0.77
CA VAL A 22 -0.37 7.52 0.32
C VAL A 22 -0.70 8.97 0.66
N GLY A 23 -0.28 9.91 -0.20
CA GLY A 23 -0.43 11.35 0.01
C GLY A 23 0.71 11.96 0.81
N ASP A 24 0.82 13.29 0.75
CA ASP A 24 1.94 14.04 1.32
C ASP A 24 1.82 14.29 2.83
N GLY A 25 0.63 14.10 3.40
CA GLY A 25 0.32 14.36 4.81
C GLY A 25 0.58 13.19 5.77
N VAL A 26 1.07 12.04 5.27
CA VAL A 26 1.29 10.84 6.08
C VAL A 26 2.69 10.88 6.70
N GLN A 27 2.76 10.89 8.03
CA GLN A 27 4.04 10.72 8.74
C GLN A 27 4.33 9.25 9.01
N ALA A 28 5.59 8.85 8.88
CA ALA A 28 6.01 7.46 9.06
C ALA A 28 5.62 6.88 10.43
N LYS A 29 5.61 7.71 11.48
CA LYS A 29 5.24 7.32 12.85
C LYS A 29 3.77 6.92 13.02
N ASP A 30 2.90 7.38 12.12
CA ASP A 30 1.45 7.13 12.20
C ASP A 30 1.03 5.91 11.37
N VAL A 31 1.98 5.25 10.71
CA VAL A 31 1.76 4.00 9.97
C VAL A 31 1.95 2.81 10.90
N ASN A 32 0.93 1.95 10.98
CA ASN A 32 0.98 0.73 11.78
C ASN A 32 0.87 -0.51 10.87
N ALA A 33 1.54 -1.60 11.24
CA ALA A 33 1.51 -2.85 10.50
C ALA A 33 1.42 -4.08 11.43
N LYS A 34 0.64 -5.09 11.01
CA LYS A 34 0.55 -6.39 11.70
C LYS A 34 0.61 -7.52 10.67
N PHE A 35 1.35 -8.58 10.98
CA PHE A 35 1.37 -9.82 10.19
C PHE A 35 0.81 -10.97 11.00
N GLU A 36 -0.31 -11.53 10.53
CA GLU A 36 -1.05 -12.59 11.23
C GLU A 36 -1.79 -13.44 10.19
N ASP A 37 -1.85 -14.75 10.39
CA ASP A 37 -2.50 -15.71 9.50
C ASP A 37 -2.04 -15.64 8.03
N GLY A 38 -0.77 -15.30 7.81
CA GLY A 38 -0.19 -15.17 6.46
C GLY A 38 -0.55 -13.87 5.73
N ILE A 39 -1.19 -12.91 6.42
CA ILE A 39 -1.65 -11.64 5.83
C ILE A 39 -0.91 -10.47 6.50
N LEU A 40 -0.27 -9.63 5.69
CA LEU A 40 0.27 -8.34 6.12
C LEU A 40 -0.83 -7.28 6.02
N LYS A 41 -1.22 -6.71 7.16
CA LYS A 41 -2.16 -5.59 7.25
C LYS A 41 -1.38 -4.31 7.55
N VAL A 42 -1.49 -3.31 6.68
CA VAL A 42 -0.89 -1.98 6.87
C VAL A 42 -2.01 -0.96 7.02
N SER A 43 -2.01 -0.19 8.11
CA SER A 43 -3.00 0.85 8.39
C SER A 43 -2.35 2.22 8.25
N VAL A 44 -2.96 3.07 7.42
CA VAL A 44 -2.53 4.45 7.16
C VAL A 44 -3.67 5.39 7.50
N PRO A 45 -3.46 6.43 8.33
CA PRO A 45 -4.51 7.37 8.68
C PRO A 45 -4.95 8.17 7.45
N LYS A 46 -6.25 8.42 7.33
CA LYS A 46 -6.79 9.27 6.26
C LYS A 46 -6.57 10.74 6.64
N ALA A 47 -6.08 11.53 5.69
CA ALA A 47 -6.11 12.98 5.81
C ALA A 47 -7.57 13.47 5.86
N ALA A 48 -7.83 14.53 6.63
CA ALA A 48 -9.14 15.17 6.63
C ALA A 48 -9.45 15.68 5.20
N PRO A 49 -10.67 15.49 4.68
CA PRO A 49 -11.04 15.99 3.38
C PRO A 49 -10.88 17.52 3.37
N GLN A 50 -10.00 18.03 2.50
CA GLN A 50 -9.99 19.44 2.14
C GLN A 50 -11.28 19.67 1.35
N VAL A 51 -12.24 20.36 1.93
CA VAL A 51 -13.42 20.81 1.19
C VAL A 51 -12.91 21.84 0.18
N GLU A 52 -12.77 21.43 -1.07
CA GLU A 52 -12.45 22.37 -2.15
C GLU A 52 -13.57 23.40 -2.21
N GLY A 53 -13.26 24.66 -1.86
CA GLY A 53 -14.18 25.76 -2.05
C GLY A 53 -14.48 25.89 -3.55
N ASN A 54 -15.75 26.12 -3.91
CA ASN A 54 -16.14 26.35 -5.29
C ASN A 54 -15.34 27.54 -5.86
N ASN A 55 -14.30 27.25 -6.64
CA ASN A 55 -13.49 28.25 -7.31
C ASN A 55 -14.25 28.75 -8.56
N VAL A 56 -15.24 29.60 -8.36
CA VAL A 56 -15.94 30.28 -9.44
C VAL A 56 -15.11 31.48 -9.88
N ILE A 57 -14.58 31.43 -11.10
CA ILE A 57 -13.90 32.56 -11.73
C ILE A 57 -14.91 33.19 -12.70
N ALA A 58 -15.42 34.37 -12.38
CA ALA A 58 -16.24 35.14 -13.30
C ALA A 58 -15.36 35.76 -14.39
N ILE A 59 -15.83 35.75 -15.63
CA ILE A 59 -15.19 36.39 -16.79
C ILE A 59 -16.08 37.56 -17.21
N GLU A 60 -15.50 38.76 -17.36
CA GLU A 60 -16.14 39.95 -17.95
C GLU A 60 -15.89 40.03 -19.46
#